data_AF-A0A925YC29-F1
#
_entry.id   AF-A0A925YC29-F1
#
_cell.length_a   1.000
_cell.length_b   1.000
_cell.length_c   1.000
_cell.angle_alpha   90.00
_cell.angle_beta   90.00
_cell.angle_gamma   90.00
#
_symmetry.space_group_name_H-M   'P 1'
#
loop_
_entity.id
_entity.type
_entity.pdbx_description
1 polymer ?
#
loop_
_entity_poly.entity_id
_entity_poly.type
_entity_poly.pdbx_seq_one_letter_code
_entity_poly.pdbx_strand_id
1 'polypeptide(L)'
;MTTNRSGRALTTPMLRAALFGLSVPITAGLLSIGCETPSGGIAVSEEQIAATNGYKTKNGYKTKNGFSLVEGLSQPGTFAPTTEFMSTADGRMQISYLVKCALPDDEQIVKFDSRGNKYTFEGLIGLAPEWKTGACGQTCQEWVSACLLALTNGAGVHIPVWLVADHPAVGFGQQKDYPKQEGSFFGNLFISPPKAFYCGGRDYLNRPATGRIGSAQVDTTYSNIYGAGGLCANHCTPADRPYEKDGYKACSGWNRVVTVWR
;
A
#
# COMPACT_ATOMS: atom_id res chain seq x y z
N MET A 1 -6.82 -37.20 -60.93
CA MET A 1 -5.38 -37.29 -61.24
C MET A 1 -4.64 -36.94 -59.95
N THR A 2 -4.33 -37.94 -59.12
CA THR A 2 -2.98 -38.58 -58.96
C THR A 2 -1.98 -37.62 -58.32
N THR A 3 -1.24 -37.87 -57.23
CA THR A 3 -0.91 -39.01 -56.34
C THR A 3 -0.01 -38.41 -55.24
N ASN A 4 -0.33 -38.48 -53.95
CA ASN A 4 0.27 -39.34 -52.90
C ASN A 4 1.79 -39.62 -52.96
N ARG A 5 2.53 -39.29 -51.87
CA ARG A 5 3.55 -40.11 -51.14
C ARG A 5 4.14 -39.31 -49.97
N SER A 6 3.95 -39.73 -48.71
CA SER A 6 4.80 -40.65 -47.91
C SER A 6 6.11 -39.96 -47.45
N GLY A 7 6.44 -39.76 -46.17
CA GLY A 7 6.19 -40.53 -44.96
C GLY A 7 7.48 -41.27 -44.56
N ARG A 8 8.10 -40.94 -43.41
CA ARG A 8 8.93 -41.89 -42.64
C ARG A 8 9.33 -41.36 -41.26
N ALA A 9 9.03 -42.19 -40.27
CA ALA A 9 9.48 -42.10 -38.89
C ALA A 9 10.68 -43.04 -38.64
N LEU A 10 11.24 -42.92 -37.42
CA LEU A 10 12.05 -43.89 -36.66
C LEU A 10 13.53 -44.04 -37.03
N THR A 11 14.44 -43.74 -36.09
CA THR A 11 15.05 -44.74 -35.19
C THR A 11 16.24 -44.14 -34.42
N THR A 12 16.33 -44.49 -33.13
CA THR A 12 17.51 -44.33 -32.25
C THR A 12 18.64 -45.28 -32.63
N PRO A 13 19.86 -45.02 -32.13
CA PRO A 13 20.54 -46.08 -31.39
C PRO A 13 21.15 -45.62 -30.06
N MET A 14 21.13 -46.54 -29.10
CA MET A 14 21.89 -46.51 -27.86
C MET A 14 23.38 -46.75 -28.12
N LEU A 15 24.26 -46.14 -27.31
CA LEU A 15 25.56 -46.71 -27.00
C LEU A 15 25.98 -46.43 -25.54
N ARG A 16 26.43 -47.51 -24.88
CA ARG A 16 26.93 -47.63 -23.51
C ARG A 16 28.36 -47.09 -23.36
N ALA A 17 28.70 -46.55 -22.18
CA ALA A 17 30.00 -46.62 -21.47
C ALA A 17 29.94 -45.64 -20.28
N ALA A 18 30.51 -45.82 -19.09
CA ALA A 18 31.12 -46.93 -18.36
C ALA A 18 31.09 -46.52 -16.87
N LEU A 19 30.88 -47.46 -15.96
CA LEU A 19 30.97 -47.23 -14.51
C LEU A 19 32.44 -47.07 -14.08
N PHE A 20 32.77 -46.01 -13.36
CA PHE A 20 33.88 -45.99 -12.41
C PHE A 20 33.39 -45.38 -11.11
N GLY A 21 33.38 -46.19 -10.06
CA GLY A 21 33.05 -45.78 -8.71
C GLY A 21 34.22 -45.06 -8.05
N LEU A 22 33.88 -43.98 -7.33
CA LEU A 22 34.70 -43.43 -6.26
C LEU A 22 33.73 -42.96 -5.17
N SER A 23 33.76 -43.68 -4.05
CA SER A 23 33.08 -43.39 -2.80
C SER A 23 33.70 -42.16 -2.15
N VAL A 24 32.88 -41.13 -1.88
CA VAL A 24 33.24 -39.98 -1.03
C VAL A 24 32.36 -40.03 0.22
N PRO A 25 32.92 -39.96 1.44
CA PRO A 25 32.16 -40.07 2.67
C PRO A 25 31.26 -38.84 2.89
N ILE A 26 30.03 -39.13 3.34
CA ILE A 26 29.01 -38.16 3.74
C ILE A 26 29.44 -37.51 5.05
N THR A 27 30.00 -36.30 4.98
CA THR A 27 29.96 -35.37 6.12
C THR A 27 28.65 -34.61 6.06
N ALA A 28 27.70 -35.00 6.91
CA ALA A 28 26.46 -34.28 7.16
C ALA A 28 26.78 -32.93 7.85
N GLY A 29 27.15 -31.93 7.06
CA GLY A 29 27.12 -30.54 7.47
C GLY A 29 25.69 -30.04 7.34
N LEU A 30 25.00 -29.85 8.48
CA LEU A 30 23.79 -29.03 8.53
C LEU A 30 24.20 -27.58 8.17
N LEU A 31 24.19 -27.26 6.88
CA LEU A 31 23.99 -25.89 6.44
C LEU A 31 22.51 -25.60 6.63
N SER A 32 22.19 -24.95 7.74
CA SER A 32 20.94 -24.21 7.89
C SER A 32 20.89 -23.18 6.76
N ILE A 33 20.21 -23.54 5.66
CA ILE A 33 19.63 -22.54 4.77
C ILE A 33 18.63 -21.82 5.65
N GLY A 34 19.06 -20.70 6.23
CA GLY A 34 18.14 -19.71 6.75
C GLY A 34 17.23 -19.35 5.59
N CYS A 35 15.99 -19.82 5.65
CA CYS A 35 14.93 -19.19 4.91
C CYS A 35 14.86 -17.78 5.49
N GLU A 36 15.52 -16.81 4.85
CA GLU A 36 15.18 -15.42 5.08
C GLU A 36 13.71 -15.31 4.71
N THR A 37 12.85 -15.33 5.73
CA THR A 37 11.45 -14.96 5.58
C THR A 37 11.46 -13.59 4.91
N PRO A 38 10.86 -13.44 3.71
CA PRO A 38 10.77 -12.15 3.08
C PRO A 38 10.12 -11.18 4.07
N SER A 39 10.83 -10.12 4.45
CA SER A 39 10.25 -9.02 5.21
C SER A 39 9.07 -8.50 4.39
N GLY A 40 7.86 -8.62 4.93
CA GLY A 40 6.63 -8.40 4.18
C GLY A 40 6.41 -6.94 3.78
N GLY A 41 6.99 -5.98 4.52
CA GLY A 41 6.83 -4.53 4.36
C GLY A 41 7.08 -3.99 2.95
N ILE A 42 6.56 -2.79 2.67
CA ILE A 42 6.74 -2.11 1.37
C ILE A 42 7.37 -0.73 1.53
N ALA A 43 8.37 -0.45 0.69
CA ALA A 43 8.96 0.89 0.55
C ALA A 43 8.11 1.73 -0.39
N VAL A 44 7.84 2.96 0.01
CA VAL A 44 7.11 3.93 -0.79
C VAL A 44 8.00 5.16 -0.96
N SER A 45 8.57 5.30 -2.16
CA SER A 45 9.56 6.34 -2.48
C SER A 45 8.95 7.64 -3.01
N GLU A 46 9.78 8.67 -3.07
CA GLU A 46 9.42 10.01 -3.58
C GLU A 46 8.94 9.97 -5.04
N GLU A 47 9.60 9.20 -5.91
CA GLU A 47 9.24 9.08 -7.33
C GLU A 47 7.91 8.34 -7.51
N GLN A 48 7.68 7.29 -6.72
CA GLN A 48 6.46 6.49 -6.75
C GLN A 48 5.24 7.29 -6.27
N ILE A 49 5.43 8.40 -5.58
CA ILE A 49 4.37 9.34 -5.18
C ILE A 49 4.71 10.78 -5.60
N ALA A 50 5.39 10.97 -6.73
CA ALA A 50 5.74 12.30 -7.20
C ALA A 50 4.53 13.06 -7.78
N ALA A 51 3.70 13.61 -6.90
CA ALA A 51 2.72 14.63 -7.22
C ALA A 51 2.50 15.49 -5.97
N THR A 52 2.83 16.78 -6.09
CA THR A 52 2.85 17.82 -5.05
C THR A 52 1.54 17.97 -4.27
N ASN A 53 1.29 17.28 -3.14
CA ASN A 53 0.11 17.59 -2.30
C ASN A 53 0.34 17.46 -0.79
N GLY A 54 -0.01 18.54 -0.09
CA GLY A 54 -0.51 18.47 1.27
C GLY A 54 -1.98 18.08 1.26
N TYR A 55 -2.29 16.89 1.76
CA TYR A 55 -3.67 16.43 1.96
C TYR A 55 -4.33 17.28 3.04
N LYS A 56 -5.12 18.28 2.64
CA LYS A 56 -5.94 19.12 3.54
C LYS A 56 -7.38 18.64 3.52
N THR A 57 -7.79 17.76 4.44
CA THR A 57 -9.23 17.46 4.58
C THR A 57 -9.88 18.55 5.41
N LYS A 58 -10.41 19.58 4.75
CA LYS A 58 -11.39 20.42 5.42
C LYS A 58 -12.80 19.83 5.45
N ASN A 59 -13.13 18.75 4.72
CA ASN A 59 -14.53 18.28 4.60
C ASN A 59 -14.79 16.77 4.33
N GLY A 60 -13.86 15.83 4.57
CA GLY A 60 -14.10 14.39 4.35
C GLY A 60 -14.44 13.97 2.90
N TYR A 61 -14.41 12.67 2.56
CA TYR A 61 -14.65 12.20 1.19
C TYR A 61 -16.14 12.09 0.82
N LYS A 62 -17.04 12.05 1.81
CA LYS A 62 -18.47 11.97 1.52
C LYS A 62 -18.97 13.34 1.06
N THR A 63 -19.26 13.42 -0.24
CA THR A 63 -20.33 14.22 -0.89
C THR A 63 -19.97 15.43 -1.78
N LYS A 64 -18.71 15.86 -1.95
CA LYS A 64 -18.42 17.01 -2.85
C LYS A 64 -17.57 16.73 -4.10
N ASN A 65 -16.90 15.57 -4.19
CA ASN A 65 -15.90 15.32 -5.26
C ASN A 65 -16.28 14.18 -6.25
N GLY A 66 -17.56 13.78 -6.33
CA GLY A 66 -18.00 12.75 -7.30
C GLY A 66 -17.52 11.33 -7.02
N PHE A 67 -17.33 11.01 -5.75
CA PHE A 67 -16.82 9.72 -5.31
C PHE A 67 -17.94 8.67 -5.24
N SER A 68 -17.81 7.57 -5.98
CA SER A 68 -18.73 6.43 -5.86
C SER A 68 -18.09 5.34 -5.01
N LEU A 69 -18.78 4.93 -3.95
CA LEU A 69 -18.41 3.75 -3.14
C LEU A 69 -19.10 2.47 -3.65
N VAL A 70 -20.09 2.62 -4.53
CA VAL A 70 -20.93 1.52 -5.03
C VAL A 70 -20.54 1.10 -6.44
N GLU A 71 -19.72 1.88 -7.12
CA GLU A 71 -19.13 1.56 -8.41
C GLU A 71 -17.61 1.40 -8.28
N GLY A 72 -17.02 0.63 -9.18
CA GLY A 72 -15.57 0.46 -9.26
C GLY A 72 -14.85 1.69 -9.79
N LEU A 73 -13.60 1.87 -9.36
CA LEU A 73 -12.72 2.97 -9.77
C LEU A 73 -12.56 3.08 -11.28
N SER A 74 -12.67 2.00 -12.04
CA SER A 74 -12.58 2.03 -13.52
C SER A 74 -13.87 2.51 -14.20
N GLN A 75 -15.01 2.51 -13.49
CA GLN A 75 -16.30 2.82 -14.09
C GLN A 75 -16.44 4.32 -14.40
N PRO A 76 -17.06 4.72 -15.52
CA PRO A 76 -17.20 6.14 -15.89
C PRO A 76 -17.92 7.01 -14.83
N GLY A 77 -18.83 6.43 -14.04
CA GLY A 77 -19.56 7.14 -12.99
C GLY A 77 -18.71 7.46 -11.75
N THR A 78 -17.58 6.78 -11.56
CA THR A 78 -16.63 7.09 -10.48
C THR A 78 -15.64 8.17 -10.95
N PHE A 79 -15.61 9.31 -10.27
CA PHE A 79 -14.93 10.54 -10.74
C PHE A 79 -15.50 11.07 -12.05
N ALA A 80 -16.83 11.17 -12.14
CA ALA A 80 -17.50 11.59 -13.36
C ALA A 80 -16.85 12.86 -13.99
N PRO A 81 -16.66 12.93 -15.32
CA PRO A 81 -15.95 14.02 -16.00
C PRO A 81 -16.57 15.40 -15.76
N THR A 82 -17.85 15.46 -15.40
CA THR A 82 -18.55 16.71 -15.06
C THR A 82 -18.07 17.33 -13.75
N THR A 83 -17.26 16.62 -12.97
CA THR A 83 -16.70 17.14 -11.73
C THR A 83 -15.50 18.05 -12.03
N GLU A 84 -15.61 19.30 -11.58
CA GLU A 84 -14.50 20.27 -11.59
C GLU A 84 -13.23 19.71 -10.92
N PHE A 85 -13.41 18.73 -10.02
CA PHE A 85 -12.35 18.02 -9.32
C PHE A 85 -11.30 17.40 -10.26
N MET A 86 -11.70 16.65 -11.30
CA MET A 86 -10.77 16.05 -12.28
C MET A 86 -10.03 17.10 -13.12
N SER A 87 -10.59 18.30 -13.25
CA SER A 87 -10.00 19.39 -14.01
C SER A 87 -8.91 20.14 -13.22
N THR A 88 -8.82 19.95 -11.91
CA THR A 88 -7.76 20.54 -11.05
C THR A 88 -6.58 19.60 -10.85
N ALA A 89 -5.36 20.15 -10.68
CA ALA A 89 -4.18 19.36 -10.30
C ALA A 89 -4.38 18.70 -8.93
N ASP A 90 -4.86 19.50 -7.97
CA ASP A 90 -5.66 19.20 -6.79
C ASP A 90 -6.27 17.79 -6.76
N GLY A 91 -7.35 17.67 -7.52
CA GLY A 91 -8.19 16.49 -7.52
C GLY A 91 -7.56 15.30 -8.23
N ARG A 92 -6.85 15.51 -9.35
CA ARG A 92 -6.14 14.41 -10.04
C ARG A 92 -5.11 13.76 -9.12
N MET A 93 -4.44 14.55 -8.31
CA MET A 93 -3.48 14.05 -7.36
C MET A 93 -4.11 13.28 -6.21
N GLN A 94 -5.23 13.75 -5.66
CA GLN A 94 -6.00 12.96 -4.69
C GLN A 94 -6.40 11.59 -5.25
N ILE A 95 -6.79 11.54 -6.53
CA ILE A 95 -7.12 10.29 -7.22
C ILE A 95 -5.87 9.43 -7.39
N SER A 96 -4.72 10.01 -7.75
CA SER A 96 -3.46 9.27 -7.83
C SER A 96 -3.12 8.57 -6.51
N TYR A 97 -3.20 9.26 -5.38
CA TYR A 97 -2.94 8.65 -4.06
C TYR A 97 -3.95 7.56 -3.71
N LEU A 98 -5.24 7.79 -4.00
CA LEU A 98 -6.27 6.79 -3.78
C LEU A 98 -6.01 5.51 -4.60
N VAL A 99 -5.70 5.66 -5.89
CA VAL A 99 -5.43 4.54 -6.79
C VAL A 99 -4.17 3.80 -6.35
N LYS A 100 -3.10 4.52 -5.95
CA LYS A 100 -1.88 3.93 -5.38
C LYS A 100 -2.16 3.12 -4.11
N CYS A 101 -3.00 3.62 -3.21
CA CYS A 101 -3.39 2.88 -2.01
C CYS A 101 -4.26 1.66 -2.33
N ALA A 102 -5.23 1.79 -3.25
CA ALA A 102 -6.21 0.77 -3.53
C ALA A 102 -5.68 -0.35 -4.43
N LEU A 103 -4.99 -0.02 -5.52
CA LEU A 103 -4.61 -0.96 -6.57
C LEU A 103 -3.13 -1.35 -6.47
N PRO A 104 -2.76 -2.59 -6.85
CA PRO A 104 -1.37 -3.04 -6.94
C PRO A 104 -0.63 -2.33 -8.08
N ASP A 105 0.70 -2.46 -8.11
CA ASP A 105 1.61 -1.79 -9.05
C ASP A 105 1.49 -2.26 -10.51
N ASP A 106 0.87 -3.41 -10.75
CA ASP A 106 0.56 -3.95 -12.08
C ASP A 106 -0.82 -3.51 -12.61
N GLU A 107 -1.55 -2.68 -11.85
CA GLU A 107 -2.88 -2.24 -12.17
C GLU A 107 -2.99 -0.72 -12.38
N GLN A 108 -3.90 -0.30 -13.26
CA GLN A 108 -4.16 1.11 -13.53
C GLN A 108 -5.62 1.39 -13.90
N ILE A 109 -6.02 2.65 -13.78
CA ILE A 109 -7.30 3.16 -14.29
C ILE A 109 -7.09 4.36 -15.21
N VAL A 110 -8.06 4.58 -16.11
CA VAL A 110 -8.09 5.74 -17.00
C VAL A 110 -9.32 6.59 -16.69
N LYS A 111 -9.11 7.91 -16.61
CA LYS A 111 -10.18 8.90 -16.40
C LYS A 111 -10.03 10.07 -17.35
N PHE A 112 -11.11 10.83 -17.46
CA PHE A 112 -11.19 12.02 -18.30
C PHE A 112 -11.60 13.21 -17.44
N ASP A 113 -11.01 14.38 -17.70
CA ASP A 113 -11.50 15.63 -17.12
C ASP A 113 -12.71 16.19 -17.88
N SER A 114 -13.25 17.31 -17.42
CA SER A 114 -14.43 17.95 -18.03
C SER A 114 -14.19 18.48 -19.45
N ARG A 115 -12.93 18.53 -19.90
CA ARG A 115 -12.51 18.96 -21.23
C ARG A 115 -12.19 17.76 -22.15
N GLY A 116 -12.34 16.53 -21.66
CA GLY A 116 -12.03 15.32 -22.39
C GLY A 116 -10.54 14.95 -22.41
N ASN A 117 -9.68 15.61 -21.63
CA ASN A 117 -8.28 15.20 -21.52
C ASN A 117 -8.20 13.89 -20.74
N LYS A 118 -7.40 12.95 -21.25
CA LYS A 118 -7.19 11.62 -20.67
C LYS A 118 -6.08 11.67 -19.63
N TYR A 119 -6.32 11.03 -18.48
CA TYR A 119 -5.35 10.80 -17.42
C TYR A 119 -5.33 9.32 -17.04
N THR A 120 -4.13 8.78 -16.86
CA THR A 120 -3.90 7.43 -16.36
C THR A 120 -3.39 7.52 -14.92
N PHE A 121 -3.95 6.70 -14.04
CA PHE A 121 -3.54 6.58 -12.65
C PHE A 121 -3.10 5.14 -12.39
N GLU A 122 -1.83 4.99 -12.01
CA GLU A 122 -1.20 3.70 -11.69
C GLU A 122 -1.41 3.37 -10.20
N GLY A 123 -1.62 2.09 -9.92
CA GLY A 123 -1.60 1.54 -8.58
C GLY A 123 -0.19 1.43 -8.02
N LEU A 124 -0.07 0.97 -6.77
CA LEU A 124 1.22 0.78 -6.11
C LEU A 124 1.15 -0.24 -4.97
N ILE A 125 0.20 -0.09 -4.04
CA ILE A 125 0.19 -0.79 -2.75
C ILE A 125 -0.80 -1.95 -2.74
N GLY A 126 -1.97 -1.81 -3.39
CA GLY A 126 -2.92 -2.92 -3.52
C GLY A 126 -3.68 -3.31 -2.24
N LEU A 127 -4.09 -2.34 -1.41
CA LEU A 127 -4.86 -2.63 -0.19
C LEU A 127 -6.37 -2.89 -0.44
N ALA A 128 -6.86 -2.60 -1.63
CA ALA A 128 -8.27 -2.82 -2.00
C ALA A 128 -8.43 -3.04 -3.52
N PRO A 129 -7.79 -4.07 -4.10
CA PRO A 129 -7.82 -4.34 -5.54
C PRO A 129 -9.25 -4.57 -6.07
N GLU A 130 -10.15 -5.08 -5.23
CA GLU A 130 -11.56 -5.31 -5.57
C GLU A 130 -12.28 -4.03 -6.01
N TRP A 131 -11.81 -2.87 -5.54
CA TRP A 131 -12.41 -1.59 -5.88
C TRP A 131 -12.16 -1.18 -7.32
N LYS A 132 -11.21 -1.78 -8.04
CA LYS A 132 -10.99 -1.47 -9.46
C LYS A 132 -12.28 -1.59 -10.27
N THR A 133 -13.05 -2.64 -10.02
CA THR A 133 -14.27 -2.99 -10.79
C THR A 133 -15.52 -3.12 -9.94
N GLY A 134 -15.39 -3.32 -8.62
CA GLY A 134 -16.50 -3.52 -7.70
C GLY A 134 -16.69 -2.38 -6.70
N ALA A 135 -17.70 -2.52 -5.85
CA ALA A 135 -17.97 -1.59 -4.75
C ALA A 135 -16.88 -1.67 -3.67
N CYS A 136 -16.61 -0.55 -3.01
CA CYS A 136 -15.71 -0.47 -1.87
C CYS A 136 -16.51 -0.57 -0.57
N GLY A 137 -16.59 -1.79 -0.03
CA GLY A 137 -17.19 -2.05 1.28
C GLY A 137 -16.38 -1.46 2.44
N GLN A 138 -16.84 -1.68 3.68
CA GLN A 138 -16.21 -1.11 4.87
C GLN A 138 -14.72 -1.48 5.00
N THR A 139 -14.34 -2.74 4.75
CA THR A 139 -12.93 -3.15 4.84
C THR A 139 -12.04 -2.42 3.83
N CYS A 140 -12.48 -2.32 2.56
CA CYS A 140 -11.81 -1.52 1.53
C CYS A 140 -11.64 -0.06 1.97
N GLN A 141 -12.73 0.56 2.45
CA GLN A 141 -12.74 1.96 2.87
C GLN A 141 -11.74 2.23 3.98
N GLU A 142 -11.68 1.35 4.98
CA GLU A 142 -10.79 1.48 6.13
C GLU A 142 -9.32 1.29 5.75
N TRP A 143 -9.02 0.30 4.90
CA TRP A 143 -7.67 0.08 4.40
C TRP A 143 -7.15 1.26 3.58
N VAL A 144 -7.93 1.73 2.62
CA VAL A 144 -7.57 2.88 1.79
C VAL A 144 -7.46 4.14 2.66
N SER A 145 -8.34 4.31 3.65
CA SER A 145 -8.25 5.42 4.61
C SER A 145 -6.95 5.40 5.41
N ALA A 146 -6.57 4.24 5.97
CA ALA A 146 -5.34 4.09 6.74
C ALA A 146 -4.10 4.43 5.90
N CYS A 147 -4.05 3.96 4.65
CA CYS A 147 -2.98 4.28 3.71
C CYS A 147 -2.92 5.77 3.37
N LEU A 148 -4.04 6.39 3.03
CA LEU A 148 -4.08 7.82 2.72
C LEU A 148 -3.60 8.68 3.89
N LEU A 149 -4.00 8.32 5.12
CA LEU A 149 -3.52 8.98 6.34
C LEU A 149 -2.02 8.77 6.55
N ALA A 150 -1.54 7.54 6.38
CA ALA A 150 -0.13 7.21 6.47
C ALA A 150 0.74 7.98 5.44
N LEU A 151 0.19 8.27 4.26
CA LEU A 151 0.90 9.01 3.20
C LEU A 151 0.71 10.53 3.27
N THR A 152 -0.12 11.03 4.20
CA THR A 152 -0.37 12.47 4.34
C THR A 152 0.85 13.21 4.91
N ASN A 153 1.30 14.25 4.20
CA ASN A 153 2.23 15.24 4.72
C ASN A 153 1.65 16.66 4.61
N GLY A 154 1.41 17.35 5.73
CA GLY A 154 0.86 18.71 5.76
C GLY A 154 1.77 19.80 5.18
N ALA A 155 3.05 19.51 4.95
CA ALA A 155 4.02 20.43 4.35
C ALA A 155 4.16 20.29 2.83
N GLY A 156 3.48 19.30 2.22
CA GLY A 156 3.58 19.04 0.78
C GLY A 156 4.96 18.57 0.32
N VAL A 157 5.80 18.08 1.24
CA VAL A 157 7.12 17.50 0.95
C VAL A 157 6.98 15.98 0.84
N HIS A 158 7.58 15.36 -0.16
CA HIS A 158 7.65 13.91 -0.25
C HIS A 158 8.75 13.41 0.67
N ILE A 159 8.43 12.44 1.52
CA ILE A 159 9.39 11.79 2.40
C ILE A 159 9.23 10.30 2.14
N PRO A 160 10.31 9.59 1.78
CA PRO A 160 10.23 8.16 1.58
C PRO A 160 9.87 7.50 2.91
N VAL A 161 8.93 6.57 2.86
CA VAL A 161 8.44 5.86 4.04
C VAL A 161 8.42 4.36 3.80
N TRP A 162 8.52 3.62 4.89
CA TRP A 162 8.33 2.18 4.89
C TRP A 162 7.04 1.83 5.62
N LEU A 163 6.13 1.14 4.92
CA LEU A 163 4.82 0.79 5.44
C LEU A 163 4.81 -0.68 5.86
N VAL A 164 4.17 -0.94 7.00
CA VAL A 164 3.82 -2.29 7.44
C VAL A 164 2.37 -2.35 7.90
N ALA A 165 1.71 -3.46 7.65
CA ALA A 165 0.31 -3.69 7.98
C ALA A 165 -0.03 -5.18 7.98
N ASP A 166 -1.09 -5.56 8.69
CA ASP A 166 -1.66 -6.92 8.64
C ASP A 166 -2.50 -7.11 7.36
N HIS A 167 -1.85 -6.96 6.20
CA HIS A 167 -2.46 -7.09 4.88
C HIS A 167 -1.52 -7.84 3.94
N PRO A 168 -1.98 -8.81 3.12
CA PRO A 168 -1.11 -9.60 2.24
C PRO A 168 -0.28 -8.77 1.25
N ALA A 169 -0.78 -7.61 0.82
CA ALA A 169 -0.07 -6.71 -0.09
C ALA A 169 1.05 -5.89 0.58
N VAL A 170 1.12 -5.87 1.91
CA VAL A 170 2.05 -5.00 2.66
C VAL A 170 2.82 -5.74 3.75
N GLY A 171 2.25 -6.73 4.44
CA GLY A 171 2.92 -7.52 5.47
C GLY A 171 3.61 -6.75 6.61
N PHE A 172 4.36 -7.49 7.41
CA PHE A 172 5.22 -6.95 8.45
C PHE A 172 6.70 -7.20 8.14
N GLY A 173 7.54 -6.26 8.52
CA GLY A 173 9.00 -6.36 8.39
C GLY A 173 9.67 -5.03 8.68
N GLN A 174 10.85 -5.05 9.29
CA GLN A 174 11.66 -3.85 9.46
C GLN A 174 12.65 -3.70 8.31
N GLN A 175 12.97 -2.45 7.97
CA GLN A 175 13.94 -2.12 6.94
C GLN A 175 14.98 -1.14 7.53
N LYS A 176 16.26 -1.44 7.32
CA LYS A 176 17.41 -0.76 7.98
C LYS A 176 17.56 0.74 7.66
N ASP A 177 17.15 1.14 6.47
CA ASP A 177 17.18 2.51 5.95
C ASP A 177 15.97 3.33 6.45
N TYR A 178 14.96 2.66 7.03
CA TYR A 178 13.80 3.27 7.70
C TYR A 178 13.71 2.85 9.19
N PRO A 179 14.70 3.19 10.04
CA PRO A 179 14.81 2.64 11.39
C PRO A 179 13.85 3.27 12.42
N LYS A 180 13.15 4.36 12.09
CA LYS A 180 12.34 5.13 13.04
C LYS A 180 10.87 4.86 12.85
N GLN A 181 10.23 4.29 13.87
CA GLN A 181 8.78 4.10 13.83
C GLN A 181 8.06 5.42 14.09
N GLU A 182 7.43 5.97 13.04
CA GLU A 182 6.69 7.23 13.09
C GLU A 182 5.37 7.06 13.83
N GLY A 183 4.54 6.09 13.46
CA GLY A 183 3.24 5.90 14.08
C GLY A 183 2.31 5.04 13.26
N SER A 184 1.12 4.82 13.80
CA SER A 184 0.08 4.01 13.15
C SER A 184 -1.12 4.87 12.81
N PHE A 185 -1.67 4.64 11.64
CA PHE A 185 -2.77 5.40 11.05
C PHE A 185 -3.93 4.47 10.74
N PHE A 186 -5.15 4.91 11.05
CA PHE A 186 -6.36 4.11 10.90
C PHE A 186 -7.61 4.99 10.93
N GLY A 187 -8.74 4.43 10.47
CA GLY A 187 -10.03 5.09 10.49
C GLY A 187 -10.82 4.82 9.22
N ASN A 188 -11.82 5.66 8.98
CA ASN A 188 -12.63 5.62 7.77
C ASN A 188 -12.98 7.05 7.34
N LEU A 189 -12.36 7.51 6.25
CA LEU A 189 -12.53 8.84 5.68
C LEU A 189 -13.77 8.94 4.79
N PHE A 190 -14.38 7.78 4.49
CA PHE A 190 -15.55 7.62 3.64
C PHE A 190 -16.83 7.52 4.45
N ILE A 191 -16.86 7.85 5.75
CA ILE A 191 -18.08 7.99 6.57
C ILE A 191 -18.30 9.45 6.99
N SER A 192 -19.49 9.76 7.55
CA SER A 192 -19.82 11.11 8.02
C SER A 192 -20.26 11.07 9.49
N PRO A 193 -19.58 11.81 10.39
CA PRO A 193 -18.32 12.52 10.15
C PRO A 193 -17.16 11.55 9.82
N PRO A 194 -16.13 11.99 9.05
CA PRO A 194 -14.97 11.16 8.77
C PRO A 194 -14.22 10.86 10.06
N LYS A 195 -13.66 9.65 10.15
CA LYS A 195 -12.83 9.21 11.27
C LYS A 195 -11.39 9.08 10.78
N ALA A 196 -10.52 9.96 11.25
CA ALA A 196 -9.13 10.08 10.82
C ALA A 196 -8.23 10.07 12.05
N PHE A 197 -7.62 8.93 12.35
CA PHE A 197 -6.89 8.73 13.59
C PHE A 197 -5.44 8.34 13.35
N TYR A 198 -4.61 8.72 14.31
CA TYR A 198 -3.28 8.16 14.48
C TYR A 198 -2.98 7.88 15.95
N CYS A 199 -1.86 7.21 16.19
CA CYS A 199 -1.14 7.21 17.45
C CYS A 199 0.36 7.34 17.19
N GLY A 200 1.10 7.88 18.15
CA GLY A 200 2.56 8.05 18.02
C GLY A 200 3.29 6.72 18.07
N GLY A 201 4.19 6.49 17.12
CA GLY A 201 5.18 5.41 17.17
C GLY A 201 6.27 5.74 18.18
N ARG A 202 7.14 4.77 18.50
CA ARG A 202 8.18 4.98 19.53
C ARG A 202 9.17 6.11 19.19
N ASP A 203 9.31 6.46 17.91
CA ASP A 203 10.28 7.43 17.40
C ASP A 203 9.63 8.69 16.78
N TYR A 204 8.33 8.91 17.04
CA TYR A 204 7.57 9.97 16.35
C TYR A 204 8.08 11.40 16.61
N LEU A 205 8.71 11.65 17.76
CA LEU A 205 9.35 12.94 18.09
C LEU A 205 10.85 13.00 17.71
N ASN A 206 11.45 11.90 17.24
CA ASN A 206 12.89 11.81 17.01
C ASN A 206 13.27 12.34 15.62
N ARG A 207 13.53 13.66 15.49
CA ARG A 207 13.74 14.34 14.19
C ARG A 207 12.54 14.11 13.26
N PRO A 208 11.33 14.55 13.65
CA PRO A 208 10.15 14.40 12.82
C PRO A 208 10.37 15.16 11.51
N ALA A 209 9.93 14.56 10.41
CA ALA A 209 10.00 15.24 9.12
C ALA A 209 8.92 16.33 9.06
N THR A 210 9.24 17.46 8.42
CA THR A 210 8.34 18.62 8.34
C THR A 210 6.99 18.22 7.76
N GLY A 211 5.91 18.55 8.48
CA GLY A 211 4.52 18.27 8.11
C GLY A 211 4.05 16.83 8.38
N ARG A 212 4.90 15.98 8.96
CA ARG A 212 4.53 14.66 9.51
C ARG A 212 4.29 14.71 11.01
N ILE A 213 3.73 13.65 11.59
CA ILE A 213 3.38 13.64 13.03
C ILE A 213 4.62 13.87 13.89
N GLY A 214 4.44 14.59 14.99
CA GLY A 214 5.54 15.00 15.88
C GLY A 214 6.28 16.27 15.44
N SER A 215 6.08 16.77 14.21
CA SER A 215 6.52 18.12 13.81
C SER A 215 5.51 19.19 14.25
N ALA A 216 5.85 20.48 14.12
CA ALA A 216 4.89 21.57 14.28
C ALA A 216 3.82 21.49 13.18
N GLN A 217 2.85 20.60 13.35
CA GLN A 217 1.81 20.38 12.38
C GLN A 217 0.85 21.55 12.38
N VAL A 218 0.69 22.15 11.20
CA VAL A 218 -0.24 23.25 10.95
C VAL A 218 -1.64 22.74 10.56
N ASP A 219 -1.81 21.42 10.47
CA ASP A 219 -3.01 20.74 9.95
C ASP A 219 -3.62 19.78 10.98
N THR A 220 -4.96 19.81 11.09
CA THR A 220 -5.80 19.04 12.02
C THR A 220 -6.50 17.86 11.34
N THR A 221 -6.06 17.44 10.15
CA THR A 221 -6.70 16.43 9.28
C THR A 221 -6.87 15.05 9.95
N TYR A 222 -6.01 14.71 10.90
CA TYR A 222 -6.17 13.54 11.76
C TYR A 222 -5.81 13.90 13.21
N SER A 223 -6.32 13.13 14.15
CA SER A 223 -6.08 13.35 15.58
C SER A 223 -5.50 12.12 16.26
N ASN A 224 -4.73 12.37 17.32
CA ASN A 224 -4.31 11.29 18.19
C ASN A 224 -5.53 10.88 19.02
N ILE A 225 -6.06 9.69 18.76
CA ILE A 225 -7.28 9.21 19.45
C ILE A 225 -7.06 9.01 20.95
N TYR A 226 -5.80 8.90 21.39
CA TYR A 226 -5.40 8.71 22.79
C TYR A 226 -4.98 10.03 23.48
N GLY A 227 -5.21 11.17 22.82
CA GLY A 227 -4.83 12.48 23.33
C GLY A 227 -3.39 12.88 22.99
N ALA A 228 -2.96 14.04 23.49
CA ALA A 228 -1.66 14.60 23.17
C ALA A 228 -0.52 13.64 23.56
N GLY A 229 0.22 13.18 22.55
CA GLY A 229 1.37 12.30 22.71
C GLY A 229 1.06 10.83 23.03
N GLY A 230 -0.19 10.39 22.90
CA GLY A 230 -0.56 8.99 23.10
C GLY A 230 0.19 8.05 22.14
N LEU A 231 0.85 7.03 22.69
CA LEU A 231 1.68 6.09 21.95
C LEU A 231 0.90 4.83 21.56
N CYS A 232 1.15 4.33 20.35
CA CYS A 232 0.53 3.08 19.87
C CYS A 232 0.86 1.88 20.77
N ALA A 233 2.08 1.83 21.32
CA ALA A 233 2.55 0.74 22.18
C ALA A 233 1.67 0.51 23.42
N ASN A 234 0.96 1.54 23.88
CA ASN A 234 0.14 1.48 25.09
C ASN A 234 -1.32 1.09 24.82
N HIS A 235 -1.77 1.14 23.57
CA HIS A 235 -3.19 1.10 23.24
C HIS A 235 -3.55 0.19 22.06
N CYS A 236 -2.56 -0.21 21.26
CA CYS A 236 -2.75 -1.03 20.09
C CYS A 236 -2.27 -2.47 20.34
N THR A 237 -2.89 -3.41 19.63
CA THR A 237 -2.43 -4.80 19.59
C THR A 237 -1.28 -4.90 18.59
N PRO A 238 -0.08 -5.33 19.01
CA PRO A 238 1.05 -5.51 18.10
C PRO A 238 0.75 -6.60 17.07
N ALA A 239 1.53 -6.63 16.01
CA ALA A 239 1.57 -7.75 15.07
C ALA A 239 1.86 -9.08 15.81
N ASP A 240 1.48 -10.19 15.18
CA ASP A 240 1.77 -11.51 15.74
C ASP A 240 3.25 -11.87 15.62
N ARG A 241 3.69 -12.82 16.45
CA ARG A 241 5.04 -13.37 16.40
C ARG A 241 5.39 -13.84 14.98
N PRO A 242 6.59 -13.51 14.44
CA PRO A 242 7.74 -12.86 15.09
C PRO A 242 7.84 -11.34 14.92
N TYR A 243 6.76 -10.68 14.49
CA TYR A 243 6.79 -9.29 14.03
C TYR A 243 6.29 -8.28 15.07
N GLU A 244 6.25 -8.63 16.35
CA GLU A 244 5.61 -7.83 17.41
C GLU A 244 6.19 -6.41 17.53
N LYS A 245 7.40 -6.18 17.02
CA LYS A 245 8.10 -4.88 17.04
C LYS A 245 7.90 -4.05 15.78
N ASP A 246 7.31 -4.62 14.73
CA ASP A 246 7.24 -4.01 13.41
C ASP A 246 6.07 -3.03 13.31
N GLY A 247 4.92 -3.41 13.88
CA GLY A 247 3.74 -2.56 13.85
C GLY A 247 2.59 -3.17 14.62
N TYR A 248 1.40 -2.69 14.31
CA TYR A 248 0.17 -3.03 15.04
C TYR A 248 -0.89 -3.54 14.07
N LYS A 249 -1.58 -4.61 14.45
CA LYS A 249 -2.67 -5.18 13.67
C LYS A 249 -4.03 -4.59 14.03
N ALA A 250 -4.15 -4.01 15.22
CA ALA A 250 -5.39 -3.36 15.65
C ALA A 250 -5.15 -2.21 16.65
N CYS A 251 -5.99 -1.18 16.59
CA CYS A 251 -5.98 -0.04 17.51
C CYS A 251 -7.42 0.41 17.80
N SER A 252 -7.86 0.46 19.06
CA SER A 252 -9.20 0.96 19.43
C SER A 252 -10.37 0.36 18.63
N GLY A 253 -10.32 -0.95 18.35
CA GLY A 253 -11.33 -1.67 17.58
C GLY A 253 -11.22 -1.54 16.05
N TRP A 254 -10.26 -0.78 15.53
CA TRP A 254 -9.91 -0.75 14.11
C TRP A 254 -8.89 -1.84 13.80
N ASN A 255 -9.17 -2.68 12.80
CA ASN A 255 -8.30 -3.80 12.38
C ASN A 255 -7.59 -3.52 11.04
N ARG A 256 -7.59 -2.26 10.61
CA ARG A 256 -7.08 -1.79 9.32
C ARG A 256 -6.11 -0.66 9.63
N VAL A 257 -4.93 -1.09 10.08
CA VAL A 257 -3.92 -0.22 10.66
C VAL A 257 -2.68 -0.29 9.78
N VAL A 258 -2.19 0.88 9.38
CA VAL A 258 -0.92 1.01 8.64
C VAL A 258 0.08 1.70 9.55
N THR A 259 1.20 1.05 9.82
CA THR A 259 2.31 1.62 10.58
C THR A 259 3.37 2.16 9.63
N VAL A 260 3.83 3.38 9.91
CA VAL A 260 4.84 4.10 9.12
C VAL A 260 6.18 4.07 9.82
N TRP A 261 7.22 3.80 9.04
CA TRP A 261 8.63 3.89 9.38
C TRP A 261 9.34 4.87 8.44
N ARG A 262 10.42 5.48 8.93
CA ARG A 262 11.21 6.51 8.23
C ARG A 262 12.68 6.48 8.62
#